data_AF-A0A6C0HSK1-F1
#
_entry.id   AF-A0A6C0HSK1-F1
#
_cell.length_a   1.000
_cell.length_b   1.000
_cell.length_c   1.000
_cell.angle_alpha   90.00
_cell.angle_beta   90.00
_cell.angle_gamma   90.00
#
_symmetry.space_group_name_H-M   'P 1'
#
loop_
_entity.id
_entity.type
_entity.pdbx_description
1 polymer ?
#
loop_
_entity_poly.entity_id
_entity_poly.type
_entity_poly.pdbx_seq_one_letter_code
_entity_poly.pdbx_strand_id
1 'polypeptide(L)'
;MLTSTRFTDKTYREREAFMRRNNIECIYGSPMRINKTLLINQLLFVVEMNNDTNQIMGIGLIRNIICDHQDIYEDPNYNRYIYLGKYRLVRQEIEDYDKKIVEVLELILFKGRGNAKRLSGITLMNKTEIIVTLTEQIRVMFKTIYGK
;
A
#
# COMPACT_ATOMS: atom_id res chain seq x y z
N MET A 1 -9.98 -5.71 -0.30
CA MET A 1 -9.57 -5.64 1.12
C MET A 1 -8.59 -4.51 1.28
N LEU A 2 -8.53 -3.88 2.47
CA LEU A 2 -7.56 -2.83 2.76
C LEU A 2 -6.36 -3.40 3.53
N THR A 3 -5.16 -3.17 3.01
CA THR A 3 -3.89 -3.56 3.59
C THR A 3 -2.99 -2.34 3.73
N SER A 4 -1.90 -2.46 4.47
CA SER A 4 -0.88 -1.42 4.56
C SER A 4 0.53 -1.98 4.43
N THR A 5 1.42 -1.15 3.90
CA THR A 5 2.87 -1.37 3.86
C THR A 5 3.58 -0.15 4.45
N ARG A 6 4.84 -0.32 4.86
CA ARG A 6 5.60 0.69 5.61
C ARG A 6 6.91 0.94 4.91
N PHE A 7 7.13 2.20 4.58
CA PHE A 7 8.37 2.73 4.08
C PHE A 7 9.05 3.59 5.13
N THR A 8 10.36 3.71 4.99
CA THR A 8 11.13 4.86 5.46
C THR A 8 11.34 5.79 4.27
N ASP A 9 11.86 6.99 4.51
CA ASP A 9 12.25 7.90 3.41
C ASP A 9 13.19 7.21 2.42
N LYS A 10 14.11 6.38 2.93
CA LYS A 10 15.05 5.60 2.12
C LYS A 10 14.31 4.61 1.22
N THR A 11 13.53 3.70 1.79
CA THR A 11 12.89 2.63 1.00
C THR A 11 11.80 3.16 0.08
N TYR A 12 11.14 4.26 0.45
CA TYR A 12 10.23 4.96 -0.46
C TYR A 12 10.96 5.49 -1.70
N ARG A 13 12.09 6.20 -1.53
CA ARG A 13 12.90 6.73 -2.65
C ARG A 13 13.47 5.64 -3.55
N GLU A 14 13.96 4.54 -2.97
CA GLU A 14 14.44 3.38 -3.73
C GLU A 14 13.35 2.83 -4.65
N ARG A 15 12.14 2.63 -4.11
CA ARG A 15 11.00 2.16 -4.89
C ARG A 15 10.59 3.15 -5.99
N GLU A 16 10.51 4.45 -5.69
CA GLU A 16 10.20 5.48 -6.70
C GLU A 16 11.23 5.46 -7.84
N ALA A 17 12.52 5.36 -7.52
CA ALA A 17 13.59 5.28 -8.51
C ALA A 17 13.50 4.00 -9.35
N PHE A 18 13.14 2.87 -8.73
CA PHE A 18 12.91 1.60 -9.41
C PHE A 18 11.71 1.68 -10.37
N MET A 19 10.57 2.20 -9.91
CA MET A 19 9.35 2.37 -10.71
C MET A 19 9.61 3.25 -11.94
N ARG A 20 10.27 4.40 -11.75
CA ARG A 20 10.62 5.33 -12.83
C ARG A 20 11.53 4.71 -13.88
N ARG A 21 12.55 3.95 -13.45
CA ARG A 21 13.51 3.30 -14.35
C ARG A 21 12.91 2.17 -15.18
N ASN A 22 11.95 1.44 -14.61
CA ASN A 22 11.35 0.27 -15.24
C ASN A 22 9.96 0.54 -15.85
N ASN A 23 9.49 1.79 -15.80
CA ASN A 23 8.15 2.18 -16.26
C ASN A 23 7.03 1.34 -15.62
N ILE A 24 7.09 1.21 -14.28
CA ILE A 24 6.13 0.45 -13.48
C ILE A 24 5.32 1.42 -12.63
N GLU A 25 3.99 1.29 -12.66
CA GLU A 25 3.07 2.15 -11.92
C GLU A 25 2.98 1.82 -10.42
N CYS A 26 3.05 0.52 -10.09
CA CYS A 26 2.76 0.04 -8.74
C CYS A 26 3.53 -1.25 -8.45
N ILE A 27 4.43 -1.19 -7.48
CA ILE A 27 5.22 -2.34 -7.05
C ILE A 27 5.50 -2.30 -5.55
N TYR A 28 5.51 -3.48 -4.94
CA TYR A 28 5.87 -3.65 -3.54
C TYR A 28 6.74 -4.90 -3.39
N GLY A 29 7.96 -4.73 -2.89
CA GLY A 29 8.69 -5.82 -2.25
C GLY A 29 8.28 -5.95 -0.78
N SER A 30 8.24 -7.19 -0.29
CA SER A 30 7.92 -7.52 1.10
C SER A 30 8.84 -8.62 1.63
N PRO A 31 9.29 -8.54 2.90
CA PRO A 31 10.09 -9.60 3.53
C PRO A 31 9.27 -10.85 3.87
N MET A 32 7.94 -10.73 3.83
CA MET A 32 7.00 -11.80 4.17
C MET A 32 5.91 -11.91 3.11
N ARG A 33 5.37 -13.12 2.92
CA ARG A 33 4.18 -13.31 2.08
C ARG A 33 2.98 -12.61 2.72
N ILE A 34 2.10 -12.06 1.88
CA ILE A 34 0.78 -11.60 2.34
C ILE A 34 0.05 -12.77 3.02
N ASN A 35 -0.67 -12.46 4.10
CA ASN A 35 -1.30 -13.44 4.99
C ASN A 35 -2.03 -14.56 4.21
N LYS A 36 -1.79 -15.83 4.59
CA LYS A 36 -2.40 -17.03 3.99
C LYS A 36 -3.93 -17.06 4.06
N THR A 37 -4.55 -16.30 4.98
CA THR A 37 -6.01 -16.18 5.06
C THR A 37 -6.61 -15.38 3.90
N LEU A 38 -5.79 -14.60 3.18
CA LEU A 38 -6.20 -13.93 1.94
C LEU A 38 -6.06 -14.91 0.77
N LEU A 39 -7.11 -14.97 -0.06
CA LEU A 39 -7.13 -15.86 -1.20
C LEU A 39 -6.04 -15.45 -2.20
N ILE A 40 -5.45 -16.43 -2.88
CA ILE A 40 -4.59 -16.19 -4.04
C ILE A 40 -5.41 -15.42 -5.08
N ASN A 41 -4.78 -14.47 -5.79
CA ASN A 41 -5.41 -13.62 -6.80
C ASN A 41 -6.50 -12.65 -6.26
N GLN A 42 -6.68 -12.55 -4.94
CA GLN A 42 -7.56 -11.54 -4.35
C GLN A 42 -7.05 -10.12 -4.61
N LEU A 43 -7.95 -9.19 -4.92
CA LEU A 43 -7.64 -7.76 -5.06
C LEU A 43 -7.46 -7.08 -3.70
N LEU A 44 -6.35 -6.36 -3.56
CA LEU A 44 -5.94 -5.68 -2.34
C LEU A 44 -5.59 -4.22 -2.62
N PHE A 45 -6.12 -3.31 -1.80
CA PHE A 45 -5.70 -1.93 -1.74
C PHE A 45 -4.57 -1.81 -0.71
N VAL A 46 -3.38 -1.38 -1.14
CA VAL A 46 -2.19 -1.26 -0.31
C VAL A 46 -1.97 0.20 0.05
N VAL A 47 -2.22 0.56 1.30
CA VAL A 47 -1.94 1.90 1.83
C VAL A 47 -0.44 2.04 2.08
N GLU A 48 0.18 3.05 1.48
CA GLU A 48 1.62 3.31 1.55
C GLU A 48 1.94 4.27 2.70
N MET A 49 2.37 3.72 3.83
CA MET A 49 2.80 4.51 4.97
C MET A 49 4.26 4.93 4.80
N ASN A 50 4.61 6.19 5.04
CA ASN A 50 5.97 6.61 5.34
C ASN A 50 6.09 6.84 6.86
N ASN A 51 6.88 6.00 7.53
CA ASN A 51 7.02 6.00 8.98
C ASN A 51 7.92 7.11 9.52
N ASP A 52 8.78 7.70 8.69
CA ASP A 52 9.68 8.79 9.08
C ASP A 52 8.90 10.10 9.14
N THR A 53 8.01 10.34 8.16
CA THR A 53 7.16 11.54 8.10
C THR A 53 5.78 11.35 8.76
N ASN A 54 5.38 10.11 9.07
CA ASN A 54 4.02 9.73 9.48
C ASN A 54 2.94 10.16 8.47
N GLN A 55 3.24 10.02 7.18
CA GLN A 55 2.33 10.40 6.11
C GLN A 55 1.89 9.20 5.28
N ILE A 56 0.66 9.25 4.78
CA ILE A 56 0.26 8.38 3.66
C ILE A 56 0.79 8.97 2.37
N MET A 57 1.51 8.15 1.61
CA MET A 57 2.15 8.53 0.34
C MET A 57 1.27 8.22 -0.88
N GLY A 58 0.38 7.25 -0.74
CA GLY A 58 -0.48 6.77 -1.82
C GLY A 58 -1.20 5.48 -1.47
N ILE A 59 -1.97 4.99 -2.43
CA ILE A 59 -2.65 3.70 -2.35
C ILE A 59 -2.44 2.98 -3.68
N GLY A 60 -1.95 1.74 -3.63
CA GLY A 60 -1.87 0.87 -4.80
C GLY A 60 -2.96 -0.18 -4.85
N LEU A 61 -3.29 -0.67 -6.05
CA LEU A 61 -4.18 -1.79 -6.26
C LEU A 61 -3.41 -2.96 -6.87
N ILE A 62 -3.27 -4.04 -6.10
CA ILE A 62 -2.55 -5.25 -6.49
C ILE A 62 -3.46 -6.48 -6.45
N ARG A 63 -3.01 -7.55 -7.10
CA ARG A 63 -3.52 -8.91 -6.86
C ARG A 63 -2.56 -9.63 -5.91
N ASN A 64 -3.09 -10.50 -5.06
CA ASN A 64 -2.28 -11.40 -4.22
C ASN A 64 -1.64 -12.51 -5.07
N ILE A 65 -0.69 -12.12 -5.91
CA ILE A 65 0.10 -12.96 -6.79
C ILE A 65 1.54 -12.50 -6.63
N ILE A 66 2.43 -13.44 -6.29
CA ILE A 66 3.86 -13.17 -6.20
C ILE A 66 4.42 -13.20 -7.62
N CYS A 67 5.15 -12.15 -7.98
CA CYS A 67 5.82 -12.01 -9.27
C CYS A 67 7.28 -12.48 -9.19
N ASP A 68 7.95 -12.47 -10.34
CA ASP A 68 9.38 -12.73 -10.40
C ASP A 68 10.17 -11.76 -9.52
N HIS A 69 11.32 -12.24 -9.05
CA HIS A 69 12.21 -11.47 -8.18
C HIS A 69 12.62 -10.15 -8.83
N GLN A 70 12.68 -9.08 -8.03
CA GLN A 70 13.09 -7.74 -8.43
C GLN A 70 13.96 -7.13 -7.33
N ASP A 71 15.09 -6.54 -7.71
CA ASP A 71 15.98 -5.85 -6.77
C ASP A 71 15.53 -4.39 -6.59
N ILE A 72 14.42 -4.22 -5.87
CA ILE A 72 13.82 -2.90 -5.62
C ILE A 72 14.62 -2.13 -4.56
N TYR A 73 14.94 -2.81 -3.45
CA TYR A 73 15.59 -2.22 -2.28
C TYR A 73 17.02 -2.70 -2.13
N GLU A 74 17.86 -1.89 -1.49
CA GLU A 74 19.23 -2.27 -1.16
C GLU A 74 19.28 -3.45 -0.17
N ASP A 75 18.36 -3.48 0.80
CA ASP A 75 18.23 -4.61 1.70
C ASP A 75 17.44 -5.75 1.01
N PRO A 76 18.11 -6.88 0.70
CA PRO A 76 17.51 -7.97 -0.06
C PRO A 76 16.37 -8.66 0.69
N ASN A 77 16.27 -8.50 2.01
CA ASN A 77 15.15 -9.05 2.77
C ASN A 77 13.83 -8.45 2.29
N TYR A 78 13.78 -7.16 1.92
CA TYR A 78 12.56 -6.55 1.39
C TYR A 78 12.24 -6.96 -0.06
N ASN A 79 13.15 -7.64 -0.76
CA ASN A 79 12.94 -8.11 -2.14
C ASN A 79 12.43 -9.56 -2.22
N ARG A 80 12.20 -10.23 -1.08
CA ARG A 80 11.86 -11.67 -1.03
C ARG A 80 10.54 -12.03 -1.72
N TYR A 81 9.55 -11.15 -1.66
CA TYR A 81 8.25 -11.36 -2.29
C TYR A 81 7.81 -10.08 -2.98
N ILE A 82 7.66 -10.15 -4.30
CA ILE A 82 7.29 -9.00 -5.13
C ILE A 82 5.82 -9.08 -5.51
N TYR A 83 5.12 -7.96 -5.38
CA TYR A 83 3.74 -7.79 -5.80
C TYR A 83 3.63 -6.62 -6.75
N LEU A 84 3.04 -6.85 -7.91
CA LEU A 84 2.79 -5.82 -8.93
C LEU A 84 1.31 -5.42 -8.94
N GLY A 85 1.10 -4.14 -9.25
CA GLY A 85 -0.21 -3.54 -9.49
C GLY A 85 -0.22 -2.79 -10.81
N LYS A 86 -1.40 -2.64 -11.38
CA LYS A 86 -1.60 -1.80 -12.58
C LYS A 86 -1.92 -0.34 -12.21
N TYR A 87 -2.48 -0.12 -11.04
CA TYR A 87 -3.04 1.18 -10.64
C TYR A 87 -2.47 1.60 -9.29
N ARG A 88 -2.15 2.89 -9.18
CA ARG A 88 -1.70 3.53 -7.95
C ARG A 88 -2.14 4.98 -7.94
N LEU A 89 -2.66 5.46 -6.82
CA LEU A 89 -2.95 6.88 -6.60
C LEU A 89 -1.91 7.44 -5.65
N VAL A 90 -1.28 8.55 -6.02
CA VAL A 90 -0.44 9.32 -5.10
C VAL A 90 -1.31 10.08 -4.10
N ARG A 91 -0.71 10.50 -2.99
CA ARG A 91 -1.38 11.29 -1.94
C ARG A 91 -2.24 12.43 -2.51
N GLN A 92 -1.67 13.25 -3.40
CA GLN A 92 -2.37 14.41 -3.95
C GLN A 92 -3.67 14.03 -4.66
N GLU A 93 -3.65 12.97 -5.48
CA GLU A 93 -4.85 12.49 -6.19
C GLU A 93 -5.94 11.99 -5.23
N ILE A 94 -5.54 11.41 -4.08
CA ILE A 94 -6.48 10.98 -3.03
C ILE A 94 -7.05 12.20 -2.31
N GLU A 95 -6.23 13.20 -1.99
CA GLU A 95 -6.66 14.42 -1.31
C GLU A 95 -7.58 15.28 -2.18
N ASP A 96 -7.31 15.35 -3.49
CA ASP A 96 -8.14 16.03 -4.48
C ASP A 96 -9.52 15.36 -4.63
N TYR A 97 -9.58 14.04 -4.45
CA TYR A 97 -10.84 13.29 -4.46
C TYR A 97 -11.61 13.44 -3.13
N ASP A 98 -10.96 13.10 -2.01
CA ASP A 98 -11.49 13.27 -0.66
C ASP A 98 -10.36 13.22 0.38
N LYS A 99 -9.89 14.39 0.80
CA LYS A 99 -8.88 14.56 1.85
C LYS A 99 -9.17 13.80 3.14
N LYS A 100 -10.44 13.55 3.49
CA LYS A 100 -10.78 12.81 4.72
C LYS A 100 -10.27 11.37 4.68
N ILE A 101 -10.13 10.76 3.51
CA ILE A 101 -9.56 9.41 3.36
C ILE A 101 -8.15 9.39 3.96
N VAL A 102 -7.31 10.36 3.58
CA VAL A 102 -5.93 10.46 4.07
C VAL A 102 -5.90 10.78 5.57
N GLU A 103 -6.68 11.77 6.02
CA GLU A 103 -6.72 12.18 7.43
C GLU A 103 -7.11 11.03 8.36
N VAL A 104 -8.13 10.25 7.98
CA VAL A 104 -8.60 9.08 8.75
C VAL A 104 -7.56 7.96 8.72
N LEU A 105 -6.96 7.67 7.55
CA LEU A 105 -5.92 6.65 7.46
C LEU A 105 -4.71 7.00 8.34
N GLU A 106 -4.26 8.26 8.35
CA GLU A 106 -3.14 8.69 9.19
C GLU A 106 -3.45 8.58 10.68
N LEU A 107 -4.66 8.95 11.08
CA LEU A 107 -5.13 8.79 12.45
C LEU A 107 -5.07 7.31 12.88
N ILE A 108 -5.55 6.39 12.04
CA ILE A 108 -5.60 4.95 12.37
C ILE A 108 -4.20 4.31 12.33
N LEU A 109 -3.37 4.67 11.35
CA LEU A 109 -2.14 3.94 11.05
C LEU A 109 -0.93 4.44 11.86
N PHE A 110 -0.89 5.72 12.25
CA PHE A 110 0.24 6.31 12.97
C PHE A 110 -0.04 6.66 14.44
N LYS A 111 -1.32 6.83 14.83
CA LYS A 111 -1.68 7.29 16.17
C LYS A 111 -2.41 6.19 16.95
N GLY A 112 -2.43 6.35 18.28
CA GLY A 112 -3.13 5.43 19.18
C GLY A 112 -2.40 4.12 19.49
N ARG A 113 -3.02 3.32 20.36
CA ARG A 113 -2.53 2.00 20.78
C ARG A 113 -2.77 0.99 19.67
N GLY A 114 -1.74 0.21 19.33
CA GLY A 114 -1.83 -0.80 18.28
C GLY A 114 -1.71 -0.25 16.86
N ASN A 115 -1.11 0.93 16.70
CA ASN A 115 -0.81 1.49 15.38
C ASN A 115 0.07 0.54 14.53
N ALA A 116 0.08 0.80 13.23
CA ALA A 116 0.62 -0.11 12.24
C ALA A 116 2.13 0.01 12.02
N LYS A 117 2.84 0.92 12.72
CA LYS A 117 4.23 1.30 12.37
C LYS A 117 5.25 0.17 12.49
N ARG A 118 5.03 -0.80 13.38
CA ARG A 118 6.01 -1.87 13.71
C ARG A 118 5.68 -3.23 13.09
N LEU A 119 4.64 -3.30 12.26
CA LEU A 119 4.29 -4.51 11.55
C LEU A 119 5.19 -4.68 10.32
N SER A 120 5.42 -5.93 9.90
CA SER A 120 6.33 -6.27 8.79
C SER A 120 5.56 -6.68 7.54
N GLY A 121 6.07 -6.26 6.38
CA GLY A 121 5.48 -6.55 5.07
C GLY A 121 4.12 -5.89 4.83
N ILE A 122 3.41 -6.42 3.83
CA ILE A 122 2.04 -6.02 3.52
C ILE A 122 1.07 -6.75 4.45
N THR A 123 0.38 -6.01 5.31
CA THR A 123 -0.51 -6.58 6.32
C THR A 123 -1.96 -6.18 6.12
N LEU A 124 -2.88 -7.12 6.33
CA LEU A 124 -4.32 -6.86 6.35
C LEU A 124 -4.69 -5.95 7.54
N MET A 125 -5.48 -4.92 7.29
CA MET A 125 -6.06 -4.11 8.35
C MET A 125 -7.23 -4.83 9.01
N ASN A 126 -7.38 -4.68 10.33
CA ASN A 126 -8.49 -5.31 11.07
C ASN A 126 -9.83 -4.86 10.51
N LYS A 127 -10.77 -5.80 10.36
CA LYS A 127 -12.11 -5.54 9.83
C LYS A 127 -13.01 -4.88 10.88
N THR A 128 -12.70 -3.63 11.22
CA THR A 128 -13.61 -2.76 11.98
C THR A 128 -14.56 -2.04 11.00
N GLU A 129 -15.66 -1.52 11.51
CA GLU A 129 -16.65 -0.79 10.69
C GLU A 129 -16.02 0.35 9.88
N ILE A 130 -15.14 1.14 10.51
CA ILE A 130 -14.43 2.24 9.84
C ILE A 130 -13.53 1.74 8.69
N ILE A 131 -12.88 0.58 8.84
CA ILE A 131 -12.04 0.01 7.78
C ILE A 131 -12.89 -0.55 6.65
N VAL A 132 -14.06 -1.11 6.95
CA VAL A 132 -15.02 -1.55 5.92
C VAL A 132 -15.50 -0.34 5.11
N THR A 133 -15.90 0.74 5.77
CA THR A 133 -16.34 1.99 5.12
C THR A 133 -15.23 2.59 4.25
N LEU A 134 -14.00 2.72 4.79
CA LEU A 134 -12.85 3.21 4.01
C LEU A 134 -12.55 2.32 2.81
N THR A 135 -12.63 0.98 2.96
CA THR A 135 -12.42 0.05 1.85
C THR A 135 -13.40 0.33 0.71
N GLU A 136 -14.67 0.59 1.03
CA GLU A 136 -15.68 0.91 0.03
C GLU A 136 -15.47 2.28 -0.61
N GLN A 137 -15.11 3.31 0.17
CA GLN A 137 -14.77 4.64 -0.36
C GLN A 137 -13.59 4.58 -1.33
N ILE A 138 -12.52 3.87 -0.95
CA ILE A 138 -11.34 3.66 -1.80
C ILE A 138 -11.72 2.88 -3.04
N ARG A 139 -12.58 1.86 -2.93
CA ARG A 139 -13.06 1.10 -4.10
C ARG A 139 -13.81 1.99 -5.09
N VAL A 140 -14.69 2.87 -4.60
CA VAL A 140 -15.41 3.83 -5.44
C VAL A 140 -14.43 4.81 -6.09
N MET A 141 -13.49 5.37 -5.33
CA MET A 141 -12.45 6.27 -5.84
C MET A 141 -11.65 5.65 -6.99
N PHE A 142 -11.14 4.43 -6.81
CA PHE A 142 -10.42 3.72 -7.88
C PHE A 142 -11.29 3.47 -9.12
N LYS A 143 -12.57 3.16 -8.95
CA LYS A 143 -13.49 3.00 -10.08
C LYS A 143 -13.74 4.32 -10.80
N THR A 144 -13.90 5.42 -10.08
CA THR A 144 -14.10 6.74 -10.69
C THR A 144 -12.89 7.17 -11.51
N ILE A 145 -11.68 6.92 -11.02
CA ILE A 145 -10.44 7.37 -11.66
C ILE A 145 -10.00 6.43 -12.79
N TYR A 146 -10.10 5.11 -12.58
CA TYR A 146 -9.56 4.10 -13.51
C TYR A 146 -10.61 3.28 -14.25
N GLY A 147 -11.88 3.30 -13.84
CA GLY A 147 -12.96 2.47 -14.36
C GLY A 147 -13.61 3.01 -15.63
N LYS A 148 -12.80 3.40 -16.62
CA LYS A 148 -13.29 3.57 -18.00
C LYS A 148 -13.78 2.24 -18.56
#